data_AF-A0AAN5D1N0-F1
#
_entry.id   AF-A0AAN5D1N0-F1
#
_cell.length_a   1.000
_cell.length_b   1.000
_cell.length_c   1.000
_cell.angle_alpha   90.00
_cell.angle_beta   90.00
_cell.angle_gamma   90.00
#
_symmetry.space_group_name_H-M   'P 1'
#
loop_
_entity.id
_entity.type
_entity.pdbx_description
1 polymer ?
#
loop_
_entity_poly.entity_id
_entity_poly.type
_entity_poly.pdbx_seq_one_letter_code
_entity_poly.pdbx_strand_id
1 'polypeptide(L)'
;LKDIDEGYRGYREEFLELLNLIYPPYKNITGANAEFVLKLAGRFEMTTISNQVEQFFIDSPLLNVPFKLLLSDQYRLLRLQVHCLSTFKYVSDILNLKTSEYYIMLSDNMKAALLDKAMQLN
;
A
#
# COMPACT_ATOMS: atom_id res chain seq x y z
N LEU A 1 5.45 0.66 35.78
CA LEU A 1 6.79 0.08 35.47
C LEU A 1 6.68 -1.17 34.58
N LYS A 2 5.70 -2.06 34.77
CA LYS A 2 5.48 -3.21 33.86
C LYS A 2 4.93 -2.81 32.47
N ASP A 3 4.00 -1.86 32.39
CA ASP A 3 3.38 -1.47 31.10
C ASP A 3 4.32 -0.70 30.16
N ILE A 4 5.36 -0.06 30.71
CA ILE A 4 6.35 0.66 29.92
C ILE A 4 7.27 -0.35 29.20
N ASP A 5 7.63 -1.44 29.89
CA ASP A 5 8.59 -2.44 29.41
C ASP A 5 7.99 -3.36 28.32
N GLU A 6 6.69 -3.68 28.40
CA GLU A 6 5.98 -4.41 27.34
C GLU A 6 5.86 -3.61 26.03
N GLY A 7 5.60 -2.30 26.14
CA GLY A 7 5.62 -1.40 24.98
C GLY A 7 6.96 -1.47 24.26
N TYR A 8 8.06 -1.22 24.97
CA TYR A 8 9.43 -1.26 24.42
C TYR A 8 9.81 -2.62 23.82
N ARG A 9 9.26 -3.73 24.32
CA ARG A 9 9.50 -5.07 23.77
C ARG A 9 8.89 -5.22 22.38
N GLY A 10 7.64 -4.78 22.18
CA GLY A 10 6.98 -4.77 20.87
C GLY A 10 7.76 -3.93 19.84
N TYR A 11 8.25 -2.75 20.23
CA TYR A 11 9.10 -1.92 19.37
C TYR A 11 10.40 -2.61 18.95
N ARG A 12 11.04 -3.37 19.84
CA ARG A 12 12.26 -4.12 19.51
C ARG A 12 12.00 -5.26 18.55
N GLU A 13 10.90 -5.99 18.74
CA GLU A 13 10.56 -7.13 17.89
C GLU A 13 10.23 -6.66 16.46
N GLU A 14 9.43 -5.60 16.32
CA GLU A 14 9.15 -4.98 15.02
C GLU A 14 10.43 -4.44 14.34
N PHE A 15 11.32 -3.81 15.10
CA PHE A 15 12.59 -3.30 14.57
C PHE A 15 13.55 -4.43 14.18
N LEU A 16 13.62 -5.51 14.97
CA LEU A 16 14.41 -6.69 14.64
C LEU A 16 13.85 -7.42 13.42
N GLU A 17 12.54 -7.50 13.25
CA GLU A 17 11.94 -8.05 12.04
C GLU A 17 12.22 -7.20 10.81
N LEU A 18 12.15 -5.87 10.93
CA LEU A 18 12.61 -4.95 9.88
C LEU A 18 14.08 -5.21 9.54
N LEU A 19 14.95 -5.26 10.57
CA LEU A 19 16.37 -5.49 10.42
C LEU A 19 16.67 -6.82 9.72
N ASN A 20 15.95 -7.88 10.09
CA ASN A 20 16.06 -9.22 9.49
C ASN A 20 15.52 -9.27 8.05
N LEU A 21 14.59 -8.37 7.68
CA LEU A 21 14.10 -8.27 6.31
C LEU A 21 15.09 -7.53 5.41
N ILE A 22 15.73 -6.47 5.92
CA ILE A 22 16.72 -5.68 5.18
C ILE A 22 18.12 -6.30 5.25
N TYR A 23 18.37 -7.19 6.21
CA TYR A 23 19.68 -7.78 6.46
C TYR A 23 19.60 -9.20 7.06
N PRO A 24 20.11 -10.25 6.37
CA PRO A 24 20.71 -10.23 5.04
C PRO A 24 19.62 -10.20 3.94
N PRO A 25 19.95 -9.76 2.71
CA PRO A 25 19.00 -9.32 1.67
C PRO A 25 18.14 -10.44 1.03
N TYR A 26 17.99 -11.60 1.68
CA TYR A 26 17.41 -12.80 1.09
C TYR A 26 15.91 -12.98 1.37
N LYS A 27 15.29 -12.12 2.18
CA LYS A 27 13.84 -12.21 2.42
C LYS A 27 13.10 -11.45 1.31
N ASN A 28 12.81 -12.17 0.22
CA ASN A 28 12.02 -11.64 -0.89
C ASN A 28 10.70 -11.03 -0.38
N ILE A 29 10.32 -9.87 -0.93
CA ILE A 29 8.99 -9.30 -0.72
C ILE A 29 7.99 -10.27 -1.35
N THR A 30 7.02 -10.71 -0.56
CA THR A 30 5.95 -11.63 -0.92
C THR A 30 4.61 -10.97 -0.58
N GLY A 31 3.52 -11.39 -1.21
CA GLY A 31 2.21 -10.80 -0.95
C GLY A 31 1.79 -10.84 0.54
N ALA A 32 2.25 -11.85 1.29
CA ALA A 32 1.95 -11.98 2.72
C ALA A 32 2.78 -11.06 3.62
N ASN A 33 4.01 -10.69 3.23
CA ASN A 33 4.87 -9.80 4.01
C ASN A 33 4.81 -8.34 3.54
N ALA A 34 4.37 -8.09 2.30
CA ALA A 34 4.45 -6.78 1.67
C ALA A 34 3.76 -5.69 2.48
N GLU A 35 2.57 -5.96 3.03
CA GLU A 35 1.85 -5.00 3.88
C GLU A 35 2.60 -4.68 5.17
N PHE A 36 3.13 -5.70 5.84
CA PHE A 36 3.90 -5.54 7.07
C PHE A 36 5.20 -4.74 6.83
N VAL A 37 5.92 -5.08 5.75
CA VAL A 37 7.11 -4.36 5.31
C VAL A 37 6.79 -2.91 4.99
N LEU A 38 5.67 -2.65 4.32
CA LEU A 38 5.25 -1.30 3.96
C LEU A 38 4.90 -0.46 5.19
N LYS A 39 4.23 -1.07 6.19
CA LYS A 39 3.93 -0.44 7.47
C LYS A 39 5.20 -0.04 8.21
N LEU A 40 6.19 -0.93 8.26
CA LEU A 40 7.47 -0.63 8.87
C LEU A 40 8.24 0.42 8.06
N ALA A 41 8.27 0.30 6.73
CA ALA A 41 8.96 1.24 5.86
C ALA A 41 8.39 2.66 5.99
N GLY A 42 7.06 2.79 6.10
CA GLY A 42 6.41 4.07 6.41
C GLY A 42 6.75 4.60 7.80
N ARG A 43 6.85 3.71 8.80
CA ARG A 43 7.19 4.07 10.19
C ARG A 43 8.63 4.56 10.35
N PHE A 44 9.57 3.96 9.63
CA PHE A 44 11.00 4.26 9.69
C PHE A 44 11.49 5.13 8.53
N GLU A 45 10.56 5.69 7.74
CA GLU A 45 10.84 6.54 6.57
C GLU A 45 11.82 5.91 5.55
N MET A 46 11.77 4.58 5.41
CA MET A 46 12.64 3.81 4.51
C MET A 46 12.13 3.84 3.06
N THR A 47 12.33 4.98 2.40
CA THR A 47 11.89 5.23 1.02
C THR A 47 12.34 4.16 0.02
N THR A 48 13.55 3.62 0.15
CA THR A 48 14.06 2.56 -0.74
C THR A 48 13.22 1.28 -0.66
N ILE A 49 12.83 0.87 0.55
CA ILE A 49 12.03 -0.35 0.75
C ILE A 49 10.59 -0.11 0.30
N SER A 50 10.01 1.06 0.62
CA SER A 50 8.70 1.45 0.11
C SER A 50 8.65 1.39 -1.41
N ASN A 51 9.69 1.89 -2.10
CA ASN A 51 9.78 1.84 -3.56
C ASN A 51 9.89 0.40 -4.11
N GLN A 52 10.59 -0.50 -3.41
CA GLN A 52 10.69 -1.91 -3.80
C GLN A 52 9.34 -2.63 -3.65
N VAL A 53 8.64 -2.39 -2.53
CA VAL A 53 7.31 -2.96 -2.29
C VAL A 53 6.30 -2.38 -3.27
N GLU A 54 6.37 -1.08 -3.56
CA GLU A 54 5.53 -0.43 -4.55
C GLU A 54 5.73 -1.04 -5.94
N GLN A 55 6.98 -1.28 -6.34
CA GLN A 55 7.31 -1.96 -7.60
C GLN A 55 6.77 -3.40 -7.62
N PHE A 56 6.90 -4.14 -6.51
CA PHE A 56 6.32 -5.48 -6.38
C PHE A 56 4.79 -5.48 -6.54
N PHE A 57 4.10 -4.48 -5.99
CA PHE A 57 2.65 -4.35 -6.16
C PHE A 57 2.24 -3.97 -7.59
N ILE A 58 3.04 -3.16 -8.29
CA ILE A 58 2.82 -2.86 -9.70
C ILE A 58 2.97 -4.15 -10.52
N ASP A 59 4.06 -4.90 -10.31
CA ASP A 59 4.41 -6.09 -11.09
C ASP A 59 3.54 -7.31 -10.76
N SER A 60 2.89 -7.36 -9.59
CA SER A 60 2.07 -8.51 -9.16
C SER A 60 0.66 -8.47 -9.78
N PRO A 61 0.32 -9.38 -10.72
CA PRO A 61 -1.00 -9.41 -11.36
C PRO A 61 -2.09 -10.05 -10.47
N LEU A 62 -1.70 -10.70 -9.36
CA LEU A 62 -2.60 -11.47 -8.50
C LEU A 62 -3.45 -10.61 -7.56
N LEU A 63 -3.10 -9.33 -7.41
CA LEU A 63 -3.79 -8.42 -6.49
C LEU A 63 -4.86 -7.62 -7.22
N ASN A 64 -6.06 -7.60 -6.65
CA ASN A 64 -7.18 -6.83 -7.15
C ASN A 64 -6.84 -5.33 -7.18
N VAL A 65 -7.17 -4.65 -8.28
CA VAL A 65 -6.92 -3.21 -8.46
C VAL A 65 -7.52 -2.35 -7.33
N PRO A 66 -8.75 -2.60 -6.83
CA PRO A 66 -9.29 -1.86 -5.68
C PRO A 66 -8.45 -1.99 -4.41
N PHE A 67 -7.88 -3.18 -4.15
CA PHE A 67 -7.02 -3.42 -3.00
C PHE A 67 -5.67 -2.73 -3.14
N LYS A 68 -5.07 -2.75 -4.34
CA LYS A 68 -3.87 -1.96 -4.64
C LYS A 68 -4.10 -0.46 -4.45
N LEU A 69 -5.28 0.03 -4.86
CA LEU A 69 -5.64 1.43 -4.72
C LEU A 69 -5.76 1.82 -3.23
N LEU A 70 -6.41 0.99 -2.41
CA LEU A 70 -6.51 1.20 -0.97
C LEU A 70 -5.12 1.27 -0.30
N LEU A 71 -4.25 0.30 -0.59
CA LEU A 71 -2.87 0.32 -0.08
C LEU A 71 -2.12 1.58 -0.51
N SER A 72 -2.29 1.98 -1.77
CA SER A 72 -1.63 3.16 -2.31
C SER A 72 -2.12 4.46 -1.67
N ASP A 73 -3.40 4.53 -1.27
CA ASP A 73 -3.97 5.65 -0.52
C ASP A 73 -3.45 5.68 0.93
N GLN A 74 -3.52 4.54 1.62
CA GLN A 74 -3.11 4.41 3.03
C GLN A 74 -1.63 4.70 3.25
N TYR A 75 -0.78 4.22 2.36
CA TYR A 75 0.68 4.35 2.47
C TYR A 75 1.26 5.43 1.54
N ARG A 76 0.42 6.23 0.89
CA ARG A 76 0.79 7.34 -0.01
C ARG A 76 1.77 6.92 -1.12
N LEU A 77 1.53 5.77 -1.73
CA LEU A 77 2.35 5.21 -2.81
C LEU A 77 1.95 5.80 -4.16
N LEU A 78 2.56 6.93 -4.52
CA LEU A 78 2.18 7.72 -5.70
C LEU A 78 2.30 6.96 -7.03
N ARG A 79 3.34 6.12 -7.23
CA ARG A 79 3.51 5.37 -8.48
C ARG A 79 2.46 4.29 -8.60
N LEU A 80 2.11 3.61 -7.50
CA LEU A 80 1.04 2.64 -7.47
C LEU A 80 -0.33 3.29 -7.70
N GLN A 81 -0.58 4.48 -7.13
CA GLN A 81 -1.80 5.26 -7.40
C GLN A 81 -1.95 5.57 -8.88
N VAL A 82 -0.90 6.14 -9.49
CA VAL A 82 -0.88 6.48 -10.93
C VAL A 82 -1.10 5.23 -11.78
N HIS A 83 -0.45 4.11 -11.43
CA HIS A 83 -0.62 2.85 -12.15
C HIS A 83 -2.06 2.32 -12.07
N CYS A 84 -2.66 2.32 -10.88
CA CYS A 84 -4.06 1.91 -10.70
C CYS A 84 -5.01 2.82 -11.47
N LEU A 85 -4.82 4.14 -11.39
CA LEU A 85 -5.62 5.11 -12.14
C LEU A 85 -5.46 4.99 -13.66
N SER A 86 -4.27 4.60 -14.14
CA SER A 86 -4.01 4.35 -15.57
C SER A 86 -4.65 3.05 -16.08
N THR A 87 -4.93 2.11 -15.17
CA THR A 87 -5.61 0.85 -15.49
C THR A 87 -7.10 1.07 -15.79
N PHE A 88 -7.72 2.07 -15.17
CA PHE A 88 -9.11 2.44 -15.46
C PHE A 88 -9.21 3.11 -16.83
N LYS A 89 -9.76 2.38 -17.80
CA LYS A 89 -9.97 2.87 -19.16
C LYS A 89 -11.41 3.34 -19.39
N TYR A 90 -12.34 2.85 -18.60
CA TYR A 90 -13.76 3.16 -18.76
C TYR A 90 -14.38 3.62 -17.43
N VAL A 91 -15.40 4.48 -17.54
CA VAL A 91 -16.18 4.93 -16.38
C VAL A 91 -16.84 3.75 -15.66
N SER A 92 -17.17 2.68 -16.38
CA SER A 92 -17.69 1.42 -15.82
C SER A 92 -16.73 0.78 -14.81
N ASP A 93 -15.41 0.88 -15.02
CA ASP A 93 -14.42 0.30 -14.11
C ASP A 93 -14.41 1.04 -12.76
N ILE A 94 -14.58 2.36 -12.82
CA ILE A 94 -14.68 3.23 -11.64
C ILE A 94 -16.02 2.97 -10.91
N LEU A 95 -17.10 2.75 -11.65
CA LEU A 95 -18.40 2.38 -11.08
C LEU A 95 -18.36 1.00 -10.40
N ASN A 96 -17.68 0.01 -11.02
CA ASN A 96 -17.46 -1.29 -10.39
C ASN A 96 -16.65 -1.18 -9.11
N LEU A 97 -15.72 -0.24 -9.05
CA LEU A 97 -14.94 0.04 -7.85
C LEU A 97 -15.82 0.63 -6.73
N LYS A 98 -16.82 1.47 -7.04
CA LYS A 98 -17.79 1.95 -6.03
C LYS A 98 -18.57 0.83 -5.35
N THR A 99 -18.80 -0.28 -6.05
CA THR A 99 -19.49 -1.46 -5.53
C THR A 99 -18.61 -2.29 -4.59
N SER A 100 -17.30 -2.05 -4.60
CA SER A 100 -16.34 -2.76 -3.75
C SER A 100 -16.32 -2.17 -2.33
N GLU A 101 -16.22 -3.04 -1.32
CA GLU A 101 -16.08 -2.64 0.09
C GLU A 101 -14.85 -1.73 0.32
N TYR A 102 -13.82 -1.85 -0.52
CA TYR A 102 -12.62 -1.03 -0.44
C TYR A 102 -12.86 0.45 -0.77
N TYR A 103 -13.89 0.79 -1.57
CA TYR A 103 -14.19 2.19 -1.92
C TYR A 103 -14.64 3.02 -0.70
N ILE A 104 -15.35 2.38 0.24
CA ILE A 104 -15.79 3.05 1.47
C ILE A 104 -14.57 3.44 2.32
N MET A 105 -13.53 2.61 2.31
CA MET A 105 -12.28 2.82 3.05
C MET A 105 -11.33 3.84 2.41
N LEU A 106 -11.58 4.29 1.17
CA LEU A 106 -10.74 5.29 0.52
C LEU A 106 -10.92 6.68 1.16
N SER A 107 -9.81 7.42 1.23
CA SER A 107 -9.79 8.82 1.62
C SER A 107 -10.57 9.71 0.66
N ASP A 108 -11.04 10.85 1.16
CA ASP A 108 -11.76 11.84 0.34
C ASP A 108 -10.89 12.36 -0.82
N ASN A 109 -9.58 12.47 -0.61
CA ASN A 109 -8.62 12.85 -1.66
C ASN A 109 -8.58 11.82 -2.79
N MET A 110 -8.59 10.53 -2.46
CA MET A 110 -8.59 9.47 -3.47
C MET A 110 -9.94 9.40 -4.21
N LYS A 111 -11.06 9.61 -3.51
CA LYS A 111 -12.38 9.71 -4.13
C LYS A 111 -12.47 10.89 -5.11
N ALA A 112 -11.88 12.04 -4.75
CA ALA A 112 -11.76 13.18 -5.65
C ALA A 112 -10.90 12.84 -6.88
N ALA A 113 -9.73 12.21 -6.69
CA ALA A 113 -8.86 11.80 -7.80
C ALA A 113 -9.55 10.79 -8.76
N LEU A 114 -10.35 9.85 -8.22
CA LEU A 114 -11.16 8.93 -9.02
C LEU A 114 -12.25 9.66 -9.81
N LEU A 115 -12.90 10.67 -9.19
CA LEU A 115 -13.92 11.47 -9.86
C LEU A 115 -13.32 12.31 -10.99
N ASP A 116 -12.19 12.98 -10.74
CA ASP A 116 -11.45 13.73 -11.76
C ASP A 116 -11.06 12.82 -12.92
N LYS A 117 -10.63 11.59 -12.62
CA LYS A 117 -10.32 10.59 -13.65
C LYS A 117 -11.56 10.16 -14.44
N ALA A 118 -12.69 9.95 -13.77
CA ALA A 118 -13.95 9.61 -14.42
C ALA A 118 -14.42 10.74 -15.36
N MET A 119 -14.24 12.00 -14.96
CA MET A 119 -14.57 13.16 -15.79
C MET A 119 -13.68 13.29 -17.02
N GLN A 120 -12.39 12.90 -16.94
CA GLN A 120 -11.49 12.88 -18.11
C GLN A 120 -11.82 11.77 -19.11
N LEU A 121 -12.49 10.70 -18.67
CA LEU A 121 -12.83 9.54 -19.50
C LEU A 121 -14.21 9.65 -20.18
N ASN A 122 -14.97 10.70 -19.86
CA ASN A 122 -16.32 10.97 -20.38
C ASN A 122 -16.29 12.09 -21.42
#